data_AF-A0A2C5YG28-F1
#
_entry.id   AF-A0A2C5YG28-F1
#
_cell.length_a   1.000
_cell.length_b   1.000
_cell.length_c   1.000
_cell.angle_alpha   90.00
_cell.angle_beta   90.00
_cell.angle_gamma   90.00
#
_symmetry.space_group_name_H-M   'P 1'
#
loop_
_entity.id
_entity.type
_entity.pdbx_description
1 polymer ?
#
loop_
_entity_poly.entity_id
_entity_poly.type
_entity_poly.pdbx_seq_one_letter_code
_entity_poly.pdbx_strand_id
1 'polypeptide(L)'
;MIPCCSHGLDGRKFRAPPPRDPSKPRSTYASLVDWVAHIADDCGWEVETEMLRIPSTRNTCLLARRPSPAAGPLDIPAVLRKHGGADGYRAAGAKLAKSAPRGH
;
A
#
# COMPACT_ATOMS: atom_id res chain seq x y z
N MET A 1 -6.92 1.24 8.74
CA MET A 1 -7.68 1.38 7.48
C MET A 1 -6.69 1.60 6.36
N ILE A 2 -6.45 0.60 5.50
CA ILE A 2 -5.69 0.84 4.26
C ILE A 2 -6.59 1.72 3.40
N PRO A 3 -6.13 2.89 2.92
CA PRO A 3 -6.96 3.75 2.10
C PRO A 3 -7.38 2.94 0.87
N CYS A 4 -8.69 2.81 0.65
CA CYS A 4 -9.24 2.27 -0.60
C CYS A 4 -8.94 3.18 -1.81
N CYS A 5 -8.16 4.24 -1.61
CA CYS A 5 -7.81 5.26 -2.56
C CYS A 5 -6.30 5.31 -2.73
N SER A 6 -5.86 5.48 -3.97
CA SER A 6 -4.46 5.52 -4.40
C SER A 6 -3.72 6.71 -3.76
N HIS A 7 -3.15 6.51 -2.57
CA HIS A 7 -2.32 7.47 -1.85
C HIS A 7 -0.96 6.85 -1.53
N GLY A 8 0.08 7.68 -1.54
CA GLY A 8 1.44 7.30 -1.16
C GLY A 8 1.62 7.30 0.35
N LEU A 9 2.83 6.94 0.80
CA LEU A 9 3.19 6.97 2.23
C LEU A 9 3.26 8.40 2.79
N ASP A 10 3.41 9.41 1.93
CA ASP A 10 3.32 10.83 2.25
C ASP A 10 1.88 11.35 2.41
N GLY A 11 0.88 10.50 2.14
CA GLY A 11 -0.54 10.84 2.21
C GLY A 11 -1.08 11.63 1.02
N ARG A 12 -0.30 11.83 -0.05
CA ARG A 12 -0.76 12.48 -1.29
C ARG A 12 -1.34 11.46 -2.26
N LYS A 13 -2.20 11.92 -3.19
CA LYS A 13 -2.70 11.07 -4.28
C LYS A 13 -1.53 10.55 -5.10
N PHE A 14 -1.51 9.25 -5.33
CA PHE A 14 -0.42 8.51 -5.95
C PHE A 14 -1.00 7.38 -6.79
N ARG A 15 -0.49 7.15 -7.99
CA ARG A 15 -0.84 5.94 -8.75
C ARG A 15 0.29 4.94 -8.65
N ALA A 16 -0.01 3.78 -8.06
CA ALA A 16 0.91 2.66 -8.00
C ALA A 16 1.30 2.19 -9.41
N PRO A 17 2.55 1.71 -9.59
CA PRO A 17 3.00 1.14 -10.86
C PRO A 17 2.15 -0.08 -11.27
N PRO A 18 2.21 -0.51 -12.53
CA PRO A 18 1.61 -1.77 -12.97
C PRO A 18 2.07 -2.94 -12.08
N PRO A 19 1.21 -3.97 -11.84
CA PRO A 19 1.59 -5.12 -11.03
C PRO A 19 2.87 -5.79 -11.54
N ARG A 20 3.67 -6.31 -10.61
CA ARG A 20 4.91 -7.05 -10.91
C ARG A 20 4.64 -8.33 -11.71
N ASP A 21 3.50 -8.97 -11.47
CA ASP A 21 3.04 -10.16 -12.20
C ASP A 21 2.20 -9.76 -13.44
N PRO A 22 2.64 -10.07 -14.66
CA PRO A 22 1.94 -9.69 -15.89
C PRO A 22 0.61 -10.42 -16.09
N SER A 23 0.33 -11.50 -15.36
CA SER A 23 -0.95 -12.21 -15.40
C SER A 23 -2.06 -11.47 -14.65
N LYS A 24 -1.70 -10.56 -13.73
CA LYS A 24 -2.66 -9.77 -12.96
C LYS A 24 -3.28 -8.63 -13.81
N PRO A 25 -4.55 -8.28 -13.56
CA PRO A 25 -5.19 -7.19 -14.28
C PRO A 25 -4.52 -5.84 -13.98
N ARG A 26 -4.36 -4.97 -14.99
CA ARG A 26 -3.72 -3.64 -14.86
C ARG A 26 -4.65 -2.55 -14.32
N SER A 27 -5.56 -2.91 -13.41
CA SER A 27 -6.46 -1.93 -12.80
C SER A 27 -5.74 -1.10 -11.73
N THR A 28 -6.19 0.13 -11.48
CA THR A 28 -5.65 0.99 -10.40
C THR A 28 -5.66 0.27 -9.05
N TYR A 29 -6.70 -0.53 -8.79
CA TYR A 29 -6.82 -1.31 -7.56
C TYR A 29 -5.79 -2.44 -7.50
N ALA A 30 -5.67 -3.23 -8.58
CA ALA A 30 -4.69 -4.32 -8.64
C ALA A 30 -3.24 -3.81 -8.53
N SER A 31 -2.93 -2.68 -9.18
CA SER A 31 -1.67 -1.98 -9.01
C SER A 31 -1.42 -1.56 -7.55
N LEU A 32 -2.45 -1.03 -6.87
CA LEU A 32 -2.34 -0.63 -5.47
C LEU A 32 -2.10 -1.85 -4.57
N VAL A 33 -2.87 -2.93 -4.75
CA VAL A 33 -2.71 -4.18 -3.99
C VAL A 33 -1.31 -4.77 -4.18
N ASP A 34 -0.82 -4.81 -5.41
CA ASP A 34 0.52 -5.34 -5.70
C ASP A 34 1.64 -4.46 -5.13
N TRP A 35 1.47 -3.13 -5.16
CA TRP A 35 2.42 -2.19 -4.55
C TRP A 35 2.45 -2.29 -3.03
N VAL A 36 1.29 -2.43 -2.36
CA VAL A 36 1.24 -2.64 -0.90
C VAL A 36 1.86 -3.99 -0.53
N ALA A 37 1.60 -5.04 -1.32
CA ALA A 37 2.27 -6.33 -1.12
C ALA A 37 3.79 -6.21 -1.28
N HIS A 38 4.28 -5.45 -2.26
CA HIS A 38 5.71 -5.21 -2.45
C HIS A 38 6.36 -4.50 -1.25
N ILE A 39 5.69 -3.52 -0.65
CA ILE A 39 6.18 -2.88 0.58
C ILE A 39 6.33 -3.91 1.70
N ALA A 40 5.37 -4.82 1.86
CA ALA A 40 5.43 -5.85 2.88
C ALA A 40 6.51 -6.91 2.58
N ASP A 41 6.71 -7.27 1.31
CA ASP A 41 7.83 -8.13 0.88
C ASP A 41 9.18 -7.48 1.23
N ASP A 42 9.35 -6.18 0.93
CA ASP A 42 10.56 -5.42 1.26
C ASP A 42 10.77 -5.24 2.76
N CYS A 43 9.69 -5.30 3.54
CA CYS A 43 9.75 -5.38 5.00
C CYS A 43 10.14 -6.77 5.53
N GLY A 44 10.42 -7.74 4.64
CA GLY A 44 10.88 -9.07 4.98
C GLY A 44 9.77 -10.06 5.33
N TRP A 45 8.56 -9.88 4.78
CA TRP A 45 7.44 -10.80 5.00
C TRP A 45 7.11 -11.62 3.75
N GLU A 46 6.59 -12.83 3.94
CA GLU A 46 5.93 -13.57 2.87
C GLU A 46 4.46 -13.14 2.80
N VAL A 47 4.10 -12.43 1.73
CA VAL A 47 2.74 -11.90 1.54
C VAL A 47 1.88 -12.89 0.75
N GLU A 48 0.77 -13.29 1.35
CA GLU A 48 -0.31 -14.05 0.73
C GLU A 48 -1.48 -13.12 0.40
N THR A 49 -2.19 -13.42 -0.69
CA THR A 49 -3.35 -12.63 -1.12
C THR A 49 -4.57 -13.53 -1.31
N GLU A 50 -5.71 -13.14 -0.73
CA GLU A 50 -6.98 -13.88 -0.86
C GLU A 50 -8.12 -12.91 -1.20
N MET A 51 -9.04 -13.33 -2.08
CA MET A 51 -10.23 -12.52 -2.39
C MET A 51 -11.28 -12.74 -1.29
N LEU A 52 -11.66 -11.68 -0.59
CA LEU A 52 -12.66 -11.77 0.46
C LEU A 52 -14.02 -12.10 -0.13
N ARG A 53 -14.70 -13.11 0.43
CA ARG A 53 -16.04 -13.56 0.02
C ARG A 53 -17.14 -12.67 0.60
N ILE A 54 -16.99 -11.36 0.48
CA ILE A 54 -17.98 -10.38 0.94
C ILE A 54 -18.82 -9.97 -0.28
N PRO A 55 -20.15 -10.25 -0.30
CA PRO A 55 -21.02 -9.84 -1.38
C PRO A 55 -20.89 -8.33 -1.63
N SER A 56 -20.93 -7.90 -2.89
CA SER A 56 -20.80 -6.51 -3.36
C SER A 56 -19.41 -5.84 -3.32
N THR A 57 -18.40 -6.45 -2.69
CA THR A 57 -17.04 -5.86 -2.66
C THR A 57 -16.02 -6.77 -3.32
N ARG A 58 -15.10 -6.21 -4.12
CA ARG A 58 -13.95 -6.94 -4.67
C ARG A 58 -12.70 -6.73 -3.80
N ASN A 59 -12.87 -6.91 -2.50
CA ASN A 59 -11.81 -6.65 -1.53
C ASN A 59 -10.80 -7.80 -1.52
N THR A 60 -9.53 -7.47 -1.74
CA THR A 60 -8.40 -8.39 -1.57
C THR A 60 -7.84 -8.25 -0.16
N CYS A 61 -7.73 -9.36 0.55
CA CYS A 61 -6.98 -9.47 1.79
C CYS A 61 -5.50 -9.65 1.48
N LEU A 62 -4.65 -8.90 2.16
CA LEU A 62 -3.20 -9.12 2.21
C LEU A 62 -2.88 -9.70 3.58
N LEU A 63 -2.22 -10.85 3.62
CA LEU A 63 -1.87 -11.54 4.85
C LEU A 63 -0.37 -11.87 4.84
N ALA A 64 0.32 -11.49 5.92
CA ALA A 64 1.73 -11.83 6.14
C ALA A 64 1.85 -12.54 7.48
N ARG A 65 2.11 -13.86 7.47
CA ARG A 65 2.24 -14.68 8.70
C ARG A 65 3.67 -15.09 9.00
N ARG A 66 4.50 -15.20 7.97
CA ARG A 66 5.87 -15.71 8.09
C ARG A 66 6.86 -14.65 7.64
N PRO A 67 7.97 -14.45 8.36
CA PRO A 67 9.09 -13.70 7.81
C PRO A 67 9.63 -14.44 6.59
N SER A 68 10.07 -13.69 5.60
CA SER A 68 10.74 -14.25 4.43
C SER A 68 12.07 -14.87 4.84
N PRO A 69 12.40 -16.10 4.40
CA PRO A 69 13.67 -16.75 4.71
C PRO A 69 14.87 -16.01 4.13
N ALA A 70 14.65 -15.13 3.15
CA ALA A 70 15.67 -14.25 2.57
C ALA A 70 15.72 -12.86 3.26
N ALA A 71 14.95 -12.63 4.32
CA ALA A 71 14.92 -11.35 5.00
C ALA A 71 16.24 -11.09 5.74
N GLY A 72 17.01 -10.13 5.23
CA GLY A 72 18.13 -9.53 5.95
C GLY A 72 17.65 -8.52 7.02
N PRO A 73 18.58 -7.78 7.65
CA PRO A 73 18.23 -6.71 8.57
C PRO A 73 17.29 -5.69 7.91
N LEU A 74 16.17 -5.36 8.57
CA LEU A 74 15.19 -4.43 8.05
C LEU A 74 15.68 -2.96 8.18
N ASP A 75 16.01 -2.34 7.04
CA ASP A 75 16.27 -0.90 6.95
C ASP A 75 14.99 -0.14 6.56
N ILE A 76 14.21 0.25 7.58
CA ILE A 76 12.96 1.01 7.38
C ILE A 76 13.19 2.29 6.57
N PRO A 77 14.19 3.15 6.87
CA PRO A 77 14.51 4.30 6.03
C PRO A 77 14.74 3.98 4.55
N ALA A 78 15.42 2.87 4.23
CA ALA A 78 15.62 2.45 2.84
C ALA A 78 14.31 2.04 2.15
N VAL A 79 13.47 1.27 2.83
CA VAL A 79 12.13 0.89 2.33
C VAL A 79 11.30 2.15 2.07
N LEU A 80 11.25 3.08 3.02
CA LEU A 80 10.50 4.34 2.83
C LEU A 80 10.99 5.12 1.60
N ARG A 81 12.31 5.28 1.42
CA ARG A 81 12.88 5.96 0.24
C ARG A 81 12.50 5.26 -1.07
N LYS A 82 12.57 3.91 -1.10
CA LYS A 82 12.22 3.10 -2.27
C LYS A 82 10.77 3.33 -2.72
N HIS A 83 9.84 3.54 -1.78
CA HIS A 83 8.41 3.71 -2.06
C HIS A 83 7.92 5.16 -2.09
N GLY A 84 8.82 6.13 -2.30
CA GLY A 84 8.48 7.54 -2.50
C GLY A 84 8.53 8.42 -1.25
N GLY A 85 8.92 7.86 -0.10
CA GLY A 85 9.11 8.58 1.15
C GLY A 85 7.80 8.91 1.89
N ALA A 86 7.95 9.36 3.13
CA ALA A 86 6.85 9.84 3.98
C ALA A 86 6.96 11.35 4.28
N ASP A 87 7.80 12.06 3.51
CA ASP A 87 8.08 13.48 3.75
C ASP A 87 6.84 14.34 3.57
N GLY A 88 6.59 15.20 4.55
CA GLY A 88 5.42 16.07 4.55
C GLY A 88 4.11 15.39 4.99
N TYR A 89 4.12 14.10 5.32
CA TYR A 89 2.93 13.39 5.84
C TYR A 89 2.30 14.12 7.04
N ARG A 90 3.11 14.51 8.03
CA ARG A 90 2.63 15.22 9.23
C ARG A 90 1.97 16.56 8.87
N ALA A 91 2.56 17.30 7.94
CA ALA A 91 2.02 18.58 7.49
C ALA A 91 0.71 18.39 6.70
N ALA A 92 0.64 17.37 5.84
CA ALA A 92 -0.56 17.00 5.11
C ALA A 92 -1.70 16.58 6.06
N GLY A 93 -1.41 15.75 7.06
CA GLY A 93 -2.36 15.35 8.09
C GLY A 93 -2.86 16.53 8.92
N ALA A 94 -1.96 17.43 9.34
CA ALA A 94 -2.33 18.65 10.06
C ALA A 94 -3.22 19.59 9.22
N LYS A 95 -2.99 19.68 7.91
CA LYS A 95 -3.84 20.44 6.97
C LYS A 95 -5.21 19.79 6.83
N LEU A 96 -5.28 18.46 6.75
CA LEU A 96 -6.54 17.72 6.67
C LEU A 96 -7.41 17.94 7.92
N ALA A 97 -6.81 17.87 9.12
CA ALA A 97 -7.52 18.09 10.37
C ALA A 97 -8.15 19.50 10.50
N LYS A 98 -7.57 20.49 9.82
CA LYS A 98 -8.06 21.88 9.80
C LYS A 98 -9.05 22.16 8.66
N SER A 99 -9.19 21.24 7.71
CA SER A 99 -10.05 21.42 6.55
C SER A 99 -11.49 21.04 6.89
N ALA A 100 -12.47 21.85 6.50
CA ALA A 100 -13.87 21.45 6.60
C ALA A 100 -14.11 20.16 5.80
N PRO A 101 -14.98 19.25 6.27
CA PRO A 101 -15.32 18.04 5.53
C PRO A 101 -15.85 18.45 4.16
N ARG A 102 -15.22 17.96 3.10
CA ARG A 102 -15.76 18.16 1.75
C ARG A 102 -16.98 17.26 1.65
N GLY A 103 -18.14 17.88 1.39
CA GLY A 103 -19.39 17.16 1.15
C GLY A 103 -19.21 16.11 0.07
N HIS A 104 -19.88 14.97 0.26
CA HIS A 104 -19.79 13.81 -0.61
C HIS A 104 -20.79 13.87 -1.76
#